data_AF-A0A388T9L8-F1
#
_entry.id   AF-A0A388T9L8-F1
#
_cell.length_a   1.000
_cell.length_b   1.000
_cell.length_c   1.000
_cell.angle_alpha   90.00
_cell.angle_beta   90.00
_cell.angle_gamma   90.00
#
_symmetry.space_group_name_H-M   'P 1'
#
loop_
_entity.id
_entity.type
_entity.pdbx_description
1 polymer ?
#
loop_
_entity_poly.entity_id
_entity_poly.type
_entity_poly.pdbx_seq_one_letter_code
_entity_poly.pdbx_strand_id
1 'polypeptide(L)'
;MKKLGAIKLWRQLSKAPFYQNSLIVHMWIHLLISAQYNGRIFTDFEQLEKQTGLVQENVQSCLEYLHNINFITITGDPDKKIFQIDIPDFNLYKLDSGAADTSEENHDNDQ
;
A
#
# COMPACT_ATOMS: atom_id res chain seq x y z
N MET A 1 3.06 4.98 -23.91
CA MET A 1 2.71 5.75 -22.69
C MET A 1 2.47 4.76 -21.55
N LYS A 2 3.16 4.89 -20.41
CA LYS A 2 2.84 4.09 -19.21
C LYS A 2 1.48 4.56 -18.68
N LYS A 3 0.52 3.64 -18.51
CA LYS A 3 -0.73 3.96 -17.80
C LYS A 3 -0.36 4.34 -16.36
N LEU A 4 -0.69 5.55 -15.95
CA LEU A 4 -0.61 5.95 -14.54
C LEU A 4 -1.75 5.22 -13.80
N GLY A 5 -1.38 4.35 -12.86
CA GLY A 5 -2.33 3.73 -11.94
C GLY A 5 -2.64 4.66 -10.79
N ALA A 6 -3.86 4.61 -10.27
CA ALA A 6 -4.25 5.27 -9.03
C ALA A 6 -4.50 4.23 -7.93
N ILE A 7 -4.32 4.62 -6.68
CA ILE A 7 -4.58 3.79 -5.50
C ILE A 7 -5.65 4.50 -4.67
N LYS A 8 -6.62 3.75 -4.13
CA LYS A 8 -7.60 4.31 -3.20
C LYS A 8 -6.91 4.50 -1.86
N LEU A 9 -6.77 5.75 -1.43
CA LEU A 9 -6.52 6.03 -0.01
C LEU A 9 -7.85 5.93 0.73
N TRP A 10 -7.85 5.20 1.84
CA TRP A 10 -9.01 5.12 2.71
C TRP A 10 -9.36 6.52 3.23
N ARG A 11 -10.62 6.95 3.06
CA ARG A 11 -11.09 8.28 3.51
C ARG A 11 -10.90 8.52 5.00
N GLN A 12 -10.82 7.47 5.81
CA GLN A 12 -10.57 7.60 7.25
C GLN A 12 -9.12 7.33 7.64
N LEU A 13 -8.16 7.43 6.71
CA LEU A 13 -6.73 7.42 7.05
C LEU A 13 -6.41 8.44 8.16
N SER A 14 -7.12 9.57 8.19
CA SER A 14 -7.03 10.57 9.26
C SER A 14 -7.41 10.07 10.66
N LYS A 15 -8.11 8.94 10.75
CA LYS A 15 -8.49 8.26 12.00
C LYS A 15 -7.55 7.11 12.36
N ALA A 16 -6.59 6.77 11.51
CA ALA A 16 -5.62 5.74 11.83
C ALA A 16 -4.82 6.16 13.08
N PRO A 17 -4.47 5.23 13.98
CA PRO A 17 -3.80 5.56 15.24
C PRO A 17 -2.43 6.22 15.04
N PHE A 18 -1.80 6.00 13.88
CA PHE A 18 -0.52 6.58 13.52
C PHE A 18 -0.61 7.88 12.70
N TYR A 19 -1.82 8.38 12.37
CA TYR A 19 -1.96 9.47 11.40
C TYR A 19 -1.20 10.76 11.79
N GLN A 20 -1.06 11.02 13.09
CA GLN A 20 -0.32 12.19 13.60
C GLN A 20 1.20 12.02 13.50
N ASN A 21 1.70 10.81 13.25
CA ASN A 21 3.12 10.54 13.06
C ASN A 21 3.45 10.50 11.56
N SER A 22 4.07 11.57 11.07
CA SER A 22 4.42 11.73 9.66
C SER A 22 5.35 10.63 9.12
N LEU A 23 6.27 10.10 9.94
CA LEU A 23 7.17 9.02 9.54
C LEU A 23 6.41 7.73 9.27
N ILE A 24 5.49 7.38 10.18
CA ILE A 24 4.69 6.16 10.03
C ILE A 24 3.69 6.30 8.88
N VAL A 25 3.08 7.47 8.71
CA VAL A 25 2.20 7.75 7.56
C VAL A 25 2.97 7.63 6.24
N HIS A 26 4.18 8.20 6.16
CA HIS A 26 5.05 8.09 5.00
C HIS A 26 5.38 6.63 4.67
N MET A 27 5.84 5.87 5.67
CA MET A 27 6.14 4.44 5.50
C MET A 27 4.89 3.66 5.03
N TRP A 28 3.75 3.87 5.69
CA TRP A 28 2.50 3.18 5.32
C TRP A 28 2.08 3.47 3.87
N ILE A 29 2.11 4.73 3.46
CA ILE A 29 1.76 5.13 2.08
C ILE A 29 2.76 4.51 1.09
N HIS A 30 4.06 4.51 1.40
CA HIS A 30 5.08 3.88 0.57
C HIS A 30 4.83 2.39 0.37
N LEU A 31 4.52 1.66 1.45
CA LEU A 31 4.19 0.23 1.38
C LEU A 31 2.95 0.00 0.52
N LEU A 32 1.89 0.80 0.72
CA LEU A 32 0.66 0.68 -0.05
C LEU A 32 0.89 0.90 -1.55
N ILE A 33 1.75 1.85 -1.92
CA ILE A 33 2.11 2.12 -3.32
C ILE A 33 3.01 1.02 -3.89
N SER A 34 3.91 0.47 -3.08
CA SER A 34 4.91 -0.51 -3.50
C SER A 34 4.36 -1.94 -3.55
N ALA A 35 3.20 -2.19 -2.94
CA ALA A 35 2.61 -3.52 -2.88
C ALA A 35 2.29 -4.08 -4.28
N GLN A 36 2.76 -5.29 -4.52
CA GLN A 36 2.51 -6.08 -5.72
C GLN A 36 1.65 -7.30 -5.36
N TYR A 37 1.26 -8.12 -6.33
CA TYR A 37 0.72 -9.47 -6.12
C TYR A 37 -0.25 -9.63 -4.91
N ASN A 38 -1.35 -8.87 -4.89
CA ASN A 38 -2.34 -8.89 -3.79
C ASN A 38 -1.84 -8.36 -2.43
N GLY A 39 -0.96 -7.35 -2.44
CA GLY A 39 -0.55 -6.64 -1.23
C GLY A 39 0.77 -7.12 -0.65
N ARG A 40 1.56 -7.84 -1.43
CA ARG A 40 2.86 -8.38 -1.01
C ARG A 40 4.01 -7.53 -1.52
N ILE A 41 5.03 -7.40 -0.69
CA ILE A 41 6.27 -6.70 -0.98
C ILE A 41 7.41 -7.62 -0.57
N PHE A 42 8.35 -7.89 -1.48
CA PHE A 42 9.62 -8.53 -1.14
C PHE A 42 10.70 -7.46 -1.16
N THR A 43 11.38 -7.25 -0.03
CA THR A 43 12.32 -6.14 0.14
C THR A 43 13.35 -6.45 1.23
N ASP A 44 14.30 -5.53 1.42
CA ASP A 44 15.25 -5.53 2.52
C ASP A 44 15.32 -4.11 3.12
N PHE A 45 16.02 -3.96 4.24
CA PHE A 45 16.15 -2.65 4.90
C PHE A 45 16.84 -1.61 4.00
N GLU A 46 17.92 -1.98 3.30
CA GLU A 46 18.68 -1.08 2.44
C GLU A 46 17.82 -0.51 1.31
N GLN A 47 16.99 -1.35 0.69
CA GLN A 47 16.05 -0.95 -0.34
C GLN A 47 14.98 0.00 0.20
N LEU A 48 14.42 -0.28 1.39
CA LEU A 48 13.44 0.59 2.02
C LEU A 48 14.05 1.94 2.40
N GLU A 49 15.27 1.98 2.93
CA GLU A 49 15.99 3.23 3.22
C GLU A 49 16.15 4.07 1.95
N LYS A 50 16.63 3.44 0.87
CA LYS A 50 16.83 4.12 -0.42
C LYS A 50 15.54 4.67 -1.01
N GLN A 51 14.44 3.92 -0.90
CA GLN A 51 13.16 4.30 -1.49
C GLN A 51 12.41 5.36 -0.66
N THR A 52 12.50 5.26 0.67
CA THR A 52 11.76 6.15 1.58
C THR A 52 12.58 7.37 1.99
N GLY A 53 13.91 7.35 1.84
CA GLY A 53 14.82 8.36 2.34
C GLY A 53 14.98 8.35 3.87
N LEU A 54 14.45 7.33 4.55
CA LEU A 54 14.58 7.14 5.99
C LEU A 54 15.88 6.40 6.32
N VAL A 55 16.43 6.67 7.49
CA VAL A 55 17.53 5.87 8.06
C VAL A 55 17.01 4.53 8.59
N GLN A 56 17.87 3.52 8.64
CA GLN A 56 17.53 2.15 9.03
C GLN A 56 16.72 2.04 10.33
N GLU A 57 17.10 2.80 11.35
CA GLU A 57 16.44 2.82 12.67
C GLU A 57 14.97 3.27 12.58
N ASN A 58 14.70 4.27 11.74
CA ASN A 58 13.34 4.76 11.47
C ASN A 58 12.55 3.74 10.64
N VAL A 59 13.19 3.07 9.68
CA VAL A 59 12.56 2.00 8.90
C VAL A 59 12.13 0.86 9.83
N GLN A 60 13.03 0.37 10.69
CA GLN A 60 12.76 -0.68 11.67
C GLN A 60 11.62 -0.29 12.60
N SER A 61 11.71 0.90 13.22
CA SER A 61 10.70 1.38 14.17
C SER A 61 9.31 1.53 13.51
N CYS A 62 9.26 2.01 12.26
CA CYS A 62 7.99 2.14 11.54
C CYS A 62 7.39 0.76 11.20
N LEU A 63 8.21 -0.18 10.74
CA LEU A 63 7.77 -1.53 10.41
C LEU A 63 7.29 -2.29 11.64
N GLU A 64 8.03 -2.24 12.75
CA GLU A 64 7.63 -2.83 14.03
C GLU A 64 6.32 -2.24 14.53
N TYR A 65 6.18 -0.90 14.49
CA TYR A 65 4.95 -0.25 14.90
C TYR A 65 3.75 -0.70 14.05
N LEU A 66 3.86 -0.64 12.72
CA LEU A 66 2.78 -1.02 11.79
C LEU A 66 2.41 -2.49 11.95
N HIS A 67 3.38 -3.36 12.23
CA HIS A 67 3.16 -4.76 12.52
C HIS A 67 2.38 -4.96 13.82
N ASN A 68 2.79 -4.28 14.89
CA ASN A 68 2.15 -4.39 16.21
C ASN A 68 0.68 -3.93 16.24
N ILE A 69 0.30 -3.03 15.34
CA ILE A 69 -1.10 -2.58 15.16
C ILE A 69 -1.85 -3.35 14.05
N ASN A 70 -1.25 -4.42 13.52
CA ASN A 70 -1.80 -5.30 12.49
C ASN A 70 -2.10 -4.63 11.14
N PHE A 71 -1.43 -3.52 10.81
CA PHE A 71 -1.54 -2.91 9.48
C PHE A 71 -0.69 -3.64 8.43
N ILE A 72 0.32 -4.39 8.89
CA ILE A 72 1.15 -5.27 8.05
C ILE A 72 1.50 -6.56 8.80
N THR A 73 1.84 -7.59 8.05
CA THR A 73 2.58 -8.75 8.57
C THR A 73 3.95 -8.82 7.93
N ILE A 74 4.97 -9.14 8.71
CA ILE A 74 6.33 -9.30 8.22
C ILE A 74 6.72 -10.76 8.40
N THR A 75 7.11 -11.40 7.31
CA THR A 75 7.62 -12.77 7.30
C THR A 75 8.98 -12.77 6.64
N GLY A 76 9.97 -13.36 7.29
CA GLY A 76 11.34 -13.30 6.82
C GLY A 76 12.18 -14.39 7.48
N ASP A 77 13.22 -14.79 6.76
CA ASP A 77 14.25 -15.67 7.27
C ASP A 77 15.34 -14.77 7.88
N PRO A 78 15.70 -14.91 9.18
CA PRO A 78 16.72 -14.08 9.82
C PRO A 78 18.07 -14.07 9.07
N ASP A 79 18.36 -15.16 8.35
CA ASP A 79 19.62 -15.33 7.62
C ASP A 79 19.58 -14.72 6.21
N LYS A 80 18.37 -14.50 5.66
CA LYS A 80 18.18 -13.85 4.37
C LYS A 80 17.79 -12.41 4.63
N LYS A 81 18.70 -11.49 4.29
CA LYS A 81 18.48 -10.04 4.39
C LYS A 81 17.18 -9.54 3.73
N ILE A 82 16.53 -10.37 2.91
CA ILE A 82 15.25 -10.12 2.24
C ILE A 82 14.11 -10.71 3.05
N PHE A 83 13.07 -9.90 3.28
CA PHE A 83 11.82 -10.29 3.93
C PHE A 83 10.61 -9.92 3.08
N GLN A 84 9.48 -10.56 3.40
CA GLN A 84 8.17 -10.30 2.83
C GLN A 84 7.34 -9.46 3.80
N ILE A 85 6.70 -8.42 3.27
CA ILE A 85 5.64 -7.66 3.94
C ILE A 85 4.32 -7.98 3.23
N ASP A 86 3.30 -8.40 3.97
CA ASP A 86 1.93 -8.49 3.47
C ASP A 86 1.07 -7.37 4.08
N ILE A 87 0.25 -6.74 3.24
CA ILE A 87 -0.76 -5.77 3.63
C ILE A 87 -2.11 -6.51 3.70
N PRO A 88 -2.70 -6.69 4.90
CA PRO A 88 -4.02 -7.30 5.05
C PRO A 88 -5.09 -6.54 4.25
N ASP A 89 -6.06 -7.28 3.72
CA ASP A 89 -7.20 -6.74 2.98
C ASP A 89 -6.81 -5.76 1.85
N PHE A 90 -5.64 -5.97 1.21
CA PHE A 90 -5.11 -5.06 0.19
C PHE A 90 -6.10 -4.79 -0.97
N ASN A 91 -7.02 -5.71 -1.24
CA ASN A 91 -8.06 -5.54 -2.26
C ASN A 91 -8.97 -4.33 -1.99
N LEU A 92 -9.13 -3.89 -0.74
CA LEU A 92 -9.89 -2.68 -0.41
C LEU A 92 -9.26 -1.40 -1.00
N TYR A 93 -7.96 -1.44 -1.32
CA TYR A 93 -7.20 -0.29 -1.81
C TYR A 93 -7.03 -0.29 -3.33
N LYS A 94 -7.44 -1.37 -4.01
CA LYS A 94 -7.43 -1.44 -5.47
C LYS A 94 -8.60 -0.64 -6.06
N LEU A 95 -8.32 0.09 -7.14
CA LEU A 95 -9.37 0.53 -8.05
C LEU A 95 -9.74 -0.67 -8.92
N ASP A 96 -10.99 -1.13 -8.84
CA ASP A 96 -11.52 -2.08 -9.81
C ASP A 96 -11.39 -1.43 -11.19
N SER A 97 -10.55 -1.99 -12.04
CA SER A 97 -10.40 -1.55 -13.43
C SER A 97 -11.62 -1.89 -14.31
N GLY A 98 -12.79 -2.10 -13.70
CA GLY A 98 -14.02 -2.61 -14.33
C GLY A 98 -15.18 -1.62 -14.43
N ALA A 99 -15.00 -0.34 -14.07
CA ALA A 99 -16.03 0.69 -14.24
C ALA A 99 -15.66 1.72 -15.33
N ALA A 100 -15.03 1.26 -16.40
CA ALA A 100 -15.02 2.03 -17.65
C ALA A 100 -16.36 1.80 -18.35
N ASP A 101 -17.30 2.72 -18.09
CA ASP A 101 -18.42 3.10 -18.95
C ASP A 101 -19.08 1.98 -19.78
N THR A 102 -20.09 1.36 -19.19
CA THR A 102 -21.26 0.93 -19.96
C THR A 102 -22.45 1.77 -19.51
N SER A 103 -22.40 3.08 -19.75
CA SER A 103 -23.64 3.84 -19.89
C SER A 103 -24.25 3.42 -21.23
N GLU A 104 -25.27 2.58 -21.12
CA GLU A 104 -26.27 2.34 -22.15
C GLU A 104 -26.76 3.67 -22.75
N GLU A 105 -26.42 3.95 -24.00
CA GLU A 105 -27.36 4.70 -24.86
C GLU A 105 -28.33 3.68 -25.46
N ASN A 106 -29.27 3.24 -24.62
CA ASN A 106 -30.59 2.87 -25.10
C ASN A 106 -31.27 4.18 -25.53
N HIS A 107 -31.39 4.42 -26.83
CA HIS A 107 -32.48 5.20 -27.39
C HIS A 107 -33.35 4.25 -28.19
N ASP A 108 -34.34 3.68 -27.50
CA ASP A 108 -35.54 3.16 -28.14
C ASP A 108 -36.29 4.32 -28.82
N ASN A 109 -36.65 4.07 -30.08
CA ASN A 109 -37.80 4.55 -30.85
C ASN A 109 -38.63 5.74 -30.34
N ASP A 110 -38.80 6.75 -31.20
CA ASP A 110 -40.11 7.13 -31.75
C ASP A 110 -39.99 8.35 -32.70
N GLN A 111 -40.15 8.12 -34.01
CA GLN A 111 -40.97 8.90 -34.97
C GLN A 111 -40.81 8.42 -36.41
#